data_AF-A0A832GVA9-F1
#
_entry.id   AF-A0A832GVA9-F1
#
_cell.length_a   1.000
_cell.length_b   1.000
_cell.length_c   1.000
_cell.angle_alpha   90.00
_cell.angle_beta   90.00
_cell.angle_gamma   90.00
#
_symmetry.space_group_name_H-M   'P 1'
#
loop_
_entity.id
_entity.type
_entity.pdbx_description
1 polymer ?
#
loop_
_entity_poly.entity_id
_entity_poly.type
_entity_poly.pdbx_seq_one_letter_code
_entity_poly.pdbx_strand_id
1 'polypeptide(L)' 'MAKIKIEGVVKQLDYEFKKAFIKTVRAKFPEAEFDERELYKSFFENLVNECKRWETMPDDVIEKGDY' A
#
# COMPACT_ATOMS: atom_id res chain seq x y z
N MET A 1 3.27 21.29 5.52
CA MET A 1 3.29 20.17 4.56
C MET A 1 4.56 19.37 4.80
N ALA A 2 4.48 18.04 4.83
CA ALA A 2 5.68 17.19 4.83
C ALA A 2 5.77 16.37 3.54
N LYS A 3 6.99 15.93 3.21
CA LYS A 3 7.21 14.99 2.11
C LYS A 3 7.30 13.58 2.67
N ILE A 4 6.47 12.69 2.16
CA ILE A 4 6.47 11.28 2.53
C ILE A 4 6.93 10.45 1.35
N LYS A 5 7.85 9.51 1.62
CA LYS A 5 8.29 8.54 0.63
C LYS A 5 7.27 7.40 0.58
N ILE A 6 6.42 7.37 -0.45
CA ILE A 6 5.33 6.38 -0.55
C ILE A 6 5.86 4.95 -0.47
N GLU A 7 6.94 4.63 -1.18
CA GLU A 7 7.62 3.34 -1.10
C GLU A 7 7.92 2.91 0.35
N GLY A 8 8.30 3.85 1.22
CA GLY A 8 8.57 3.58 2.63
C GLY A 8 7.30 3.26 3.42
N VAL A 9 6.21 3.99 3.17
CA VAL A 9 4.90 3.75 3.80
C VAL A 9 4.37 2.37 3.41
N VAL A 10 4.35 2.07 2.11
CA VAL A 10 3.82 0.80 1.61
C VAL A 10 4.65 -0.37 2.14
N LYS A 11 5.99 -0.25 2.21
CA LYS A 11 6.86 -1.27 2.83
C LYS A 11 6.61 -1.44 4.33
N GLN A 12 6.39 -0.34 5.05
CA GLN A 12 6.12 -0.38 6.50
C GLN A 12 4.78 -1.07 6.80
N LEU A 13 3.78 -0.90 5.92
CA LEU A 13 2.44 -1.45 6.06
C LEU A 13 2.21 -2.70 5.18
N ASP A 14 3.28 -3.36 4.74
CA ASP A 14 3.21 -4.41 3.71
C ASP A 14 2.28 -5.56 4.12
N TYR A 15 2.33 -5.96 5.38
CA TYR A 15 1.49 -7.03 5.92
C TYR A 15 0.01 -6.63 5.93
N GLU A 16 -0.30 -5.44 6.44
CA GLU A 16 -1.65 -4.89 6.53
C GLU A 16 -2.26 -4.69 5.14
N PHE A 17 -1.47 -4.15 4.20
CA PHE A 17 -1.90 -3.92 2.83
C PHE A 17 -2.15 -5.22 2.10
N LYS A 18 -1.25 -6.21 2.21
CA LYS A 18 -1.47 -7.55 1.65
C LYS A 18 -2.76 -8.16 2.18
N LYS A 19 -2.95 -8.12 3.50
CA LYS A 19 -4.15 -8.69 4.14
C LYS A 19 -5.43 -8.02 3.66
N ALA A 20 -5.46 -6.69 3.59
CA ALA A 20 -6.62 -5.93 3.12
C ALA A 20 -6.91 -6.17 1.63
N PHE A 21 -5.86 -6.22 0.80
CA PHE A 21 -5.97 -6.47 -0.63
C PHE A 21 -6.53 -7.86 -0.91
N ILE A 22 -5.93 -8.93 -0.35
CA ILE A 22 -6.40 -10.31 -0.57
C ILE A 22 -7.84 -10.50 -0.07
N LYS A 23 -8.18 -9.92 1.10
CA LYS A 23 -9.56 -9.94 1.61
C LYS A 23 -10.54 -9.31 0.60
N THR A 24 -10.16 -8.21 -0.02
CA THR A 24 -10.98 -7.50 -1.01
C THR A 24 -11.15 -8.33 -2.28
N VAL A 25 -10.05 -8.90 -2.80
CA VAL A 25 -10.08 -9.74 -4.02
C VAL A 25 -10.98 -10.96 -3.80
N ARG A 26 -10.81 -11.70 -2.70
CA ARG A 26 -11.66 -12.87 -2.39
C ARG A 26 -13.13 -12.51 -2.22
N ALA A 27 -13.44 -11.36 -1.64
CA ALA A 27 -14.82 -10.90 -1.47
C ALA A 27 -15.50 -10.54 -2.80
N LYS A 28 -14.73 -10.11 -3.80
CA LYS A 28 -15.24 -9.70 -5.12
C LYS A 28 -15.17 -10.81 -6.16
N PHE A 29 -14.22 -11.73 -6.02
CA PHE A 29 -13.94 -12.81 -6.95
C PHE A 29 -13.76 -14.14 -6.18
N PRO A 30 -14.82 -14.67 -5.57
CA PRO A 30 -14.73 -15.84 -4.67
C PRO A 30 -14.26 -17.12 -5.37
N GLU A 31 -14.58 -17.28 -6.65
CA GLU A 31 -14.26 -18.47 -7.45
C GLU A 31 -12.95 -18.32 -8.26
N ALA A 32 -12.30 -17.16 -8.19
CA ALA A 32 -11.06 -16.94 -8.93
C ALA A 32 -9.88 -17.58 -8.20
N GLU A 33 -9.11 -18.41 -8.91
CA GLU A 33 -7.84 -18.93 -8.44
C GLU A 33 -6.70 -17.96 -8.81
N PHE A 34 -5.88 -17.60 -7.82
CA PHE A 34 -4.71 -16.75 -8.02
C PHE A 34 -3.64 -17.06 -6.98
N ASP A 35 -2.37 -16.89 -7.37
CA ASP A 35 -1.27 -16.85 -6.41
C ASP A 35 -1.33 -15.51 -5.66
N GLU A 36 -1.68 -15.54 -4.37
CA GLU A 36 -1.81 -14.35 -3.55
C GLU A 36 -0.52 -13.53 -3.45
N ARG A 37 0.64 -14.20 -3.48
CA ARG A 37 1.94 -13.54 -3.39
C ARG A 37 2.25 -12.83 -4.70
N GLU A 38 2.07 -13.48 -5.84
CA GLU A 38 2.31 -12.87 -7.15
C GLU A 38 1.32 -11.74 -7.43
N LEU A 39 0.04 -11.94 -7.11
CA LEU A 39 -0.99 -10.93 -7.31
C LEU A 39 -0.71 -9.68 -6.47
N TYR A 40 -0.42 -9.86 -5.17
CA TYR A 40 -0.09 -8.72 -4.31
C TYR A 40 1.23 -8.06 -4.72
N LYS A 41 2.25 -8.82 -5.13
CA LYS A 41 3.51 -8.25 -5.63
C LYS A 41 3.27 -7.37 -6.85
N SER A 42 2.48 -7.84 -7.82
CA SER A 42 2.14 -7.06 -9.01
C SER A 42 1.36 -5.80 -8.66
N PHE A 43 0.39 -5.90 -7.74
CA PHE A 43 -0.33 -4.73 -7.23
C PHE A 43 0.61 -3.72 -6.57
N PHE A 44 1.52 -4.19 -5.70
CA PHE A 44 2.49 -3.35 -5.01
C PHE A 44 3.41 -2.60 -5.99
N GLU A 45 3.93 -3.29 -7.01
CA GLU A 45 4.79 -2.68 -8.03
C GLU A 45 4.05 -1.58 -8.79
N ASN A 46 2.80 -1.83 -9.18
CA ASN A 46 1.96 -0.81 -9.82
C ASN A 46 1.66 0.36 -8.87
N LEU A 47 1.32 0.10 -7.61
CA LEU A 47 1.06 1.15 -6.62
C LEU A 47 2.26 2.09 -6.46
N VAL A 48 3.47 1.55 -6.35
CA VAL A 48 4.70 2.34 -6.23
C VAL A 48 5.04 3.11 -7.51
N ASN A 49 4.71 2.56 -8.68
CA ASN A 49 4.95 3.22 -9.97
C ASN A 49 3.96 4.37 -10.26
N GLU A 50 2.69 4.17 -9.90
CA GLU A 50 1.62 5.17 -10.10
C GLU A 50 1.72 6.32 -9.09
N CYS A 51 2.15 6.03 -7.86
CA CYS A 51 2.38 7.07 -6.85
C CYS A 51 3.70 7.81 -7.12
N LYS A 52 3.77 9.12 -6.83
CA LYS A 52 5.08 9.78 -6.87
C LYS A 52 5.95 9.20 -5.77
N ARG A 53 7.23 9.02 -6.08
CA ARG A 53 8.24 8.53 -5.12
C ARG A 53 8.23 9.34 -3.82
N TRP A 54 7.97 10.64 -3.93
CA TRP A 54 7.76 11.56 -2.82
C TRP A 54 6.44 12.30 -3.02
N GLU A 55 5.50 12.11 -2.11
CA GLU A 55 4.23 12.84 -2.09
C GLU A 55 4.26 13.95 -1.04
N THR A 56 3.57 15.04 -1.33
CA THR A 56 3.43 16.16 -0.40
C THR A 56 2.13 15.99 0.35
N MET A 57 2.23 15.76 1.66
CA MET A 57 1.10 15.51 2.55
C MET A 57 0.81 16.75 3.39
N PRO A 58 -0.47 17.06 3.65
CA PRO A 58 -0.86 18.12 4.57
C PRO A 58 -0.48 17.76 6.01
N ASP A 59 -0.26 18.76 6.86
CA ASP A 59 0.25 18.52 8.22
C ASP A 59 -0.82 17.91 9.15
N ASP A 60 -2.10 18.00 8.79
CA ASP A 60 -3.22 17.44 9.54
C ASP A 60 -3.32 15.91 9.45
N VAL A 61 -2.72 15.29 8.43
CA VAL A 61 -2.61 13.83 8.30
C VAL A 61 -1.27 13.29 8.84
N ILE A 62 -0.47 14.15 9.47
CA ILE A 62 0.86 13.79 9.97
C ILE A 62 0.93 14.11 11.46
N GLU A 63 0.87 13.07 12.27
CA GLU A 63 1.27 13.16 13.66
C GLU A 63 2.80 13.04 13.76
N LYS A 64 3.46 14.07 14.27
CA LYS A 64 4.89 14.02 14.54
C LYS A 64 5.08 13.28 15.87
N GLY A 65 5.71 12.13 15.83
CA GLY A 65 6.12 11.42 17.04
C GLY A 65 7.25 12.16 17.76
N ASP A 66 7.19 12.22 19.08
CA ASP A 66 8.32 12.61 19.91
C ASP A 66 9.31 11.43 19.96
N TYR A 67 10.42 11.55 19.24
CA TYR A 67 11.54 10.60 19.27
C TYR A 67 12.72 11.19 20.03
#